data_AF-A0A7C5T962-F1
#
_entry.id   AF-A0A7C5T962-F1
#
_cell.length_a   1.000
_cell.length_b   1.000
_cell.length_c   1.000
_cell.angle_alpha   90.00
_cell.angle_beta   90.00
_cell.angle_gamma   90.00
#
_symmetry.space_group_name_H-M   'P 1'
#
loop_
_entity.id
_entity.type
_entity.pdbx_description
1 polymer ?
#
loop_
_entity_poly.entity_id
_entity_poly.type
_entity_poly.pdbx_seq_one_letter_code
_entity_poly.pdbx_strand_id
1 'polypeptide(L)'
;MNERKIKLLFFLFFFSIATIIYFSNSKYDIVELEKIYNKSYELYKKGKYQEAIELANKIIEKNKNFQDAYMLKARCYYKIYEELSDKTKFDQQNRKQKSTNRKSKKKNDQDETEKTKTELINLIAYNIRKAISIREDERIYTQSGVILYNIGAKKEGKELIKKALKINPHYKYAKEILTKIRIHELQEELARRKRLELYKKMLSDYFSKKYYYDTEYDDYYDEEDEYEDEEFYENYIFDEDEENEEEDFW
;
A
#
# COMPACT_ATOMS: atom_id res chain seq x y z
N MET A 1 34.68 11.73 59.52
CA MET A 1 34.20 11.98 58.14
C MET A 1 33.92 13.47 58.01
N ASN A 2 34.52 14.18 57.04
CA ASN A 2 34.35 15.64 56.95
C ASN A 2 32.96 16.00 56.41
N GLU A 3 32.39 17.13 56.81
CA GLU A 3 31.01 17.58 56.52
C GLU A 3 30.66 17.50 55.02
N ARG A 4 31.62 17.83 54.16
CA ARG A 4 31.48 17.70 52.70
C ARG A 4 31.19 16.27 52.24
N LYS A 5 31.83 15.26 52.84
CA LYS A 5 31.60 13.84 52.53
C LYS A 5 30.21 13.40 53.00
N ILE A 6 29.76 13.87 54.15
CA ILE A 6 28.41 13.59 54.66
C ILE A 6 27.35 14.15 53.72
N LYS A 7 27.47 15.42 53.31
CA LYS A 7 26.55 16.07 52.34
C LYS A 7 26.53 15.35 50.99
N LEU A 8 27.69 14.93 50.49
CA LEU A 8 27.79 14.16 49.24
C LEU A 8 27.08 12.80 49.35
N LEU A 9 27.23 12.11 50.49
CA LEU A 9 26.62 10.80 50.71
C LEU A 9 25.08 10.90 50.78
N PHE A 10 24.56 11.93 51.45
CA PHE A 10 23.12 12.24 51.43
C PHE A 10 22.63 12.57 50.02
N PHE A 11 23.36 13.41 49.27
CA PHE A 11 23.00 13.73 47.89
C PHE A 11 22.92 12.48 47.01
N LEU A 12 23.92 11.61 47.05
CA LEU A 12 23.93 10.36 46.29
C LEU A 12 22.80 9.42 46.69
N PHE A 13 22.49 9.35 47.99
CA PHE A 13 21.37 8.54 48.49
C PHE A 13 20.02 9.06 47.95
N PHE A 14 19.73 10.35 48.06
CA PHE A 14 18.48 10.92 47.53
C PHE A 14 18.43 10.87 46.00
N PHE A 15 19.55 11.07 45.31
CA PHE A 15 19.65 10.93 43.86
C PHE A 15 19.36 9.48 43.42
N SER A 16 19.87 8.48 44.15
CA SER A 16 19.57 7.07 43.88
C SER A 16 18.08 6.74 44.08
N ILE A 17 17.45 7.29 45.12
CA ILE A 17 16.01 7.11 45.36
C ILE A 17 15.19 7.78 44.26
N ALA A 18 15.53 9.02 43.89
CA ALA A 18 14.83 9.76 42.84
C ALA A 18 14.91 9.04 41.48
N THR A 19 16.07 8.48 41.13
CA THR A 19 16.23 7.69 39.90
C THR A 19 15.42 6.39 39.95
N ILE A 20 15.40 5.67 41.08
CA ILE A 20 14.57 4.47 41.24
C ILE A 20 13.08 4.80 41.09
N ILE A 21 12.60 5.88 41.70
CA ILE A 21 11.20 6.33 41.58
C ILE A 21 10.88 6.70 40.13
N TYR A 22 11.76 7.45 39.47
CA TYR A 22 11.59 7.83 38.07
C TYR A 22 11.48 6.61 37.13
N PHE A 23 12.40 5.64 37.25
CA PHE A 23 12.36 4.42 36.46
C PHE A 23 11.14 3.54 36.77
N SER A 24 10.72 3.48 38.04
CA SER A 24 9.53 2.73 38.45
C SER A 24 8.25 3.32 37.85
N ASN A 25 8.11 4.65 37.89
CA ASN A 25 6.98 5.36 37.29
C ASN A 25 6.96 5.20 35.76
N SER A 26 8.12 5.36 35.11
CA SER A 26 8.24 5.16 33.66
C SER A 26 7.84 3.75 33.23
N LYS A 27 8.25 2.72 34.00
CA LYS A 27 7.87 1.34 33.73
C LYS A 27 6.37 1.11 33.91
N TYR A 28 5.77 1.70 34.94
CA TYR A 28 4.33 1.63 35.18
C TYR A 28 3.54 2.23 34.01
N ASP A 29 3.94 3.42 33.54
CA ASP A 29 3.31 4.08 32.40
C ASP A 29 3.38 3.23 31.13
N ILE A 30 4.51 2.58 30.85
CA ILE A 30 4.65 1.69 29.68
C ILE A 30 3.69 0.50 29.76
N VAL A 31 3.60 -0.17 30.92
CA VAL A 31 2.69 -1.31 31.11
C VAL A 31 1.23 -0.89 30.96
N GLU A 32 0.85 0.29 31.45
CA GLU A 32 -0.49 0.84 31.25
C GLU A 32 -0.78 1.07 29.76
N LEU A 33 0.16 1.66 29.02
CA LEU A 33 0.02 1.89 27.58
C LEU A 33 -0.08 0.59 26.78
N GLU A 34 0.70 -0.44 27.12
CA GLU A 34 0.58 -1.77 26.51
C GLU A 34 -0.79 -2.40 26.75
N LYS A 35 -1.37 -2.23 27.95
CA LYS A 35 -2.72 -2.70 28.25
C LYS A 35 -3.77 -1.97 27.40
N ILE A 36 -3.66 -0.65 27.25
CA ILE A 36 -4.53 0.14 26.38
C ILE A 36 -4.36 -0.29 24.92
N TYR A 37 -3.12 -0.55 24.48
CA TYR A 37 -2.82 -1.06 23.15
C TYR A 37 -3.51 -2.40 22.88
N ASN A 38 -3.37 -3.36 23.80
CA ASN A 38 -4.02 -4.66 23.67
C ASN A 38 -5.55 -4.52 23.55
N LYS A 39 -6.16 -3.64 24.37
CA LYS A 39 -7.59 -3.34 24.25
C LYS A 39 -7.95 -2.74 22.89
N SER A 40 -7.15 -1.79 22.40
CA SER A 40 -7.34 -1.20 21.07
C SER A 40 -7.23 -2.25 19.96
N TYR A 41 -6.27 -3.16 20.06
CA TYR A 41 -6.09 -4.24 19.10
C TYR A 41 -7.25 -5.24 19.11
N GLU A 42 -7.83 -5.54 20.27
CA GLU A 42 -9.04 -6.37 20.37
C GLU A 42 -10.27 -5.67 19.74
N LEU A 43 -10.40 -4.35 19.87
CA LEU A 43 -11.44 -3.59 19.17
C LEU A 43 -11.25 -3.65 17.65
N TYR A 44 -10.01 -3.50 17.18
CA TYR A 44 -9.66 -3.69 15.77
C TYR A 44 -10.09 -5.07 15.25
N LYS A 45 -9.78 -6.15 15.98
CA LYS A 45 -10.21 -7.51 15.60
C LYS A 45 -11.73 -7.67 15.53
N LYS A 46 -12.47 -6.92 16.34
CA LYS A 46 -13.95 -6.90 16.35
C LYS A 46 -14.56 -6.00 15.27
N GLY A 47 -13.76 -5.39 14.40
CA GLY A 47 -14.23 -4.45 13.38
C GLY A 47 -14.60 -3.05 13.91
N LYS A 48 -14.34 -2.78 15.20
CA LYS A 48 -14.62 -1.49 15.84
C LYS A 48 -13.46 -0.51 15.60
N TYR A 49 -13.21 -0.18 14.34
CA TYR A 49 -12.00 0.56 13.93
C TYR A 49 -11.94 1.98 14.51
N GLN A 50 -13.07 2.68 14.60
CA GLN A 50 -13.10 4.03 15.16
C GLN A 50 -12.76 4.03 16.65
N GLU A 51 -13.36 3.13 17.44
CA GLU A 51 -13.06 2.96 18.87
C GLU A 51 -11.58 2.56 19.09
N ALA A 52 -11.02 1.73 18.20
CA ALA A 52 -9.60 1.38 18.24
C ALA A 52 -8.71 2.60 17.99
N ILE A 53 -9.04 3.44 17.00
CA ILE A 53 -8.31 4.68 16.70
C ILE A 53 -8.32 5.64 17.89
N GLU A 54 -9.46 5.78 18.58
CA GLU A 54 -9.55 6.62 19.79
C GLU A 54 -8.60 6.16 20.89
N LEU A 55 -8.54 4.86 21.17
CA LEU A 55 -7.59 4.32 22.15
C LEU A 55 -6.14 4.49 21.68
N ALA A 56 -5.85 4.33 20.39
CA ALA A 56 -4.53 4.57 19.85
C ALA A 56 -4.10 6.04 19.97
N ASN A 57 -5.02 6.99 19.80
CA ASN A 57 -4.76 8.42 20.03
C ASN A 57 -4.39 8.69 21.50
N LYS A 58 -5.12 8.10 22.46
CA LYS A 58 -4.78 8.22 23.90
C LYS A 58 -3.39 7.68 24.23
N ILE A 59 -2.97 6.60 23.56
CA ILE A 59 -1.61 6.07 23.71
C ILE A 59 -0.59 7.08 23.18
N ILE A 60 -0.82 7.65 22.00
CA ILE A 60 0.08 8.60 21.34
C ILE A 60 0.18 9.92 22.13
N GLU A 61 -0.91 10.39 22.74
CA GLU A 61 -0.93 11.57 23.61
C GLU A 61 0.02 11.42 24.80
N LYS A 62 0.01 10.24 25.43
CA LYS A 62 0.90 9.90 26.56
C LYS A 62 2.32 9.56 26.11
N ASN A 63 2.47 8.86 24.99
CA ASN A 63 3.77 8.47 24.43
C ASN A 63 3.77 8.55 22.90
N LYS A 64 4.33 9.66 22.39
CA LYS A 64 4.47 9.92 20.95
C LYS A 64 5.42 8.95 20.23
N ASN A 65 6.19 8.16 20.96
CA ASN A 65 7.12 7.17 20.41
C ASN A 65 6.57 5.74 20.50
N PHE A 66 5.27 5.56 20.78
CA PHE A 66 4.64 4.24 20.79
C PHE A 66 4.34 3.77 19.36
N GLN A 67 5.33 3.15 18.72
CA GLN A 67 5.31 2.73 17.31
C GLN A 67 4.06 1.93 16.93
N ASP A 68 3.67 0.96 17.76
CA ASP A 68 2.57 0.05 17.46
C ASP A 68 1.21 0.76 17.40
N ALA A 69 1.04 1.88 18.10
CA ALA A 69 -0.19 2.67 18.08
C ALA A 69 -0.40 3.36 16.72
N TYR A 70 0.67 3.89 16.12
CA TYR A 70 0.63 4.42 14.76
C TYR A 70 0.35 3.32 13.75
N MET A 71 1.01 2.17 13.87
CA MET A 71 0.75 1.03 12.98
C MET A 71 -0.70 0.54 13.10
N LEU A 72 -1.25 0.51 14.31
CA LEU A 72 -2.66 0.15 14.54
C LEU A 72 -3.61 1.13 13.88
N LYS A 73 -3.36 2.45 13.98
CA LYS A 73 -4.14 3.46 13.25
C LYS A 73 -4.09 3.24 11.75
N ALA A 74 -2.91 3.00 11.17
CA ALA A 74 -2.77 2.70 9.75
C ALA A 74 -3.62 1.49 9.32
N ARG A 75 -3.61 0.42 10.12
CA ARG A 75 -4.45 -0.77 9.88
C ARG A 75 -5.95 -0.47 9.99
N CYS A 76 -6.38 0.32 10.97
CA CYS A 76 -7.77 0.73 11.12
C CYS A 76 -8.25 1.57 9.92
N TYR A 77 -7.48 2.60 9.53
CA TYR A 77 -7.83 3.41 8.36
C TYR A 77 -7.84 2.58 7.06
N TYR A 78 -6.91 1.65 6.91
CA TYR A 78 -6.91 0.71 5.79
C TYR A 78 -8.18 -0.14 5.75
N LYS A 79 -8.65 -0.64 6.89
CA LYS A 79 -9.91 -1.41 6.94
C LYS A 79 -11.14 -0.58 6.61
N ILE A 80 -11.20 0.67 7.08
CA ILE A 80 -12.26 1.61 6.70
C ILE A 80 -12.21 1.89 5.19
N TYR A 81 -11.01 2.09 4.63
CA TYR A 81 -10.81 2.29 3.20
C TYR A 81 -11.24 1.07 2.37
N GLU A 82 -10.91 -0.15 2.82
CA GLU A 82 -11.29 -1.41 2.18
C GLU A 82 -12.81 -1.56 2.13
N GLU A 83 -13.50 -1.37 3.26
CA GLU A 83 -14.97 -1.41 3.35
C GLU A 83 -15.64 -0.36 2.46
N LEU A 84 -15.08 0.85 2.39
CA LEU A 84 -15.57 1.91 1.51
C LEU A 84 -15.37 1.55 0.03
N SER A 85 -14.22 0.98 -0.31
CA SER A 85 -13.87 0.59 -1.67
C SER A 85 -14.76 -0.54 -2.19
N ASP A 86 -15.08 -1.54 -1.37
CA ASP A 86 -15.93 -2.65 -1.76
C ASP A 86 -17.38 -2.22 -1.99
N LYS A 87 -17.92 -1.34 -1.14
CA LYS A 87 -19.23 -0.71 -1.35
C LYS A 87 -19.31 -0.01 -2.71
N THR A 88 -18.28 0.76 -3.07
CA THR A 88 -18.26 1.46 -4.37
C THR A 88 -18.24 0.50 -5.57
N LYS A 89 -17.55 -0.63 -5.48
CA LYS A 89 -17.52 -1.65 -6.56
C LYS A 89 -18.89 -2.31 -6.74
N PHE A 90 -19.56 -2.67 -5.65
CA PHE A 90 -20.90 -3.26 -5.68
C PHE A 90 -21.92 -2.30 -6.33
N ASP A 91 -21.88 -1.03 -5.96
CA ASP A 91 -22.75 -0.01 -6.56
C ASP A 91 -22.50 0.17 -8.06
N GLN A 92 -21.24 0.13 -8.50
CA GLN A 92 -20.89 0.22 -9.92
C GLN A 92 -21.39 -1.00 -10.72
N GLN A 93 -21.28 -2.21 -10.18
CA GLN A 93 -21.79 -3.43 -10.84
C GLN A 93 -23.31 -3.40 -11.00
N ASN A 94 -24.05 -2.97 -9.96
CA ASN A 94 -25.50 -2.83 -10.02
C ASN A 94 -25.95 -1.74 -11.01
N ARG A 95 -25.15 -0.68 -11.21
CA ARG A 95 -25.43 0.38 -12.20
C ARG A 95 -25.32 -0.12 -13.64
N LYS A 96 -24.36 -0.98 -13.96
CA LYS A 96 -24.27 -1.61 -15.30
C LYS A 96 -25.52 -2.43 -15.65
N GLN A 97 -26.29 -2.85 -14.65
CA GLN A 97 -27.54 -3.59 -14.83
C GLN A 97 -28.80 -2.70 -14.88
N LYS A 98 -28.75 -1.44 -14.44
CA LYS A 98 -29.92 -0.53 -14.39
C LYS A 98 -29.64 0.76 -15.15
N SER A 99 -30.05 0.83 -16.42
CA SER A 99 -30.00 2.08 -17.20
C SER A 99 -31.15 3.01 -16.78
N THR A 100 -30.92 4.02 -15.93
CA THR A 100 -31.86 5.16 -15.83
C THR A 100 -31.20 6.48 -15.39
N ASN A 101 -31.74 7.56 -15.95
CA ASN A 101 -31.37 8.96 -15.83
C ASN A 101 -31.54 9.53 -14.40
N ARG A 102 -30.49 9.45 -13.57
CA ARG A 102 -30.32 10.27 -12.34
C ARG A 102 -28.86 10.74 -12.22
N LYS A 103 -28.40 11.60 -13.13
CA LYS A 103 -26.96 11.92 -13.30
C LYS A 103 -26.43 13.04 -12.38
N SER A 104 -27.23 14.04 -12.00
CA SER A 104 -26.72 15.24 -11.30
C SER A 104 -26.46 15.03 -9.80
N LYS A 105 -27.44 14.61 -9.00
CA LYS A 105 -27.28 14.38 -7.55
C LYS A 105 -26.22 13.31 -7.23
N LYS A 106 -26.08 12.31 -8.10
CA LYS A 106 -25.15 11.18 -7.92
C LYS A 106 -23.69 11.51 -8.24
N LYS A 107 -23.40 12.59 -8.97
CA LYS A 107 -22.03 13.04 -9.24
C LYS A 107 -21.40 13.59 -7.95
N ASN A 108 -22.16 14.42 -7.22
CA ASN A 108 -21.73 15.00 -5.95
C ASN A 108 -21.42 13.93 -4.88
N ASP A 109 -22.28 12.91 -4.74
CA ASP A 109 -22.06 11.81 -3.77
C ASP A 109 -20.79 10.98 -4.10
N GLN A 110 -20.46 10.86 -5.39
CA GLN A 110 -19.28 10.12 -5.86
C GLN A 110 -18.00 10.92 -5.63
N ASP A 111 -18.04 12.23 -5.87
CA ASP A 111 -16.91 13.14 -5.60
C ASP A 111 -16.59 13.20 -4.09
N GLU A 112 -17.62 13.19 -3.23
CA GLU A 112 -17.44 13.14 -1.77
C GLU A 112 -16.81 11.81 -1.33
N THR A 113 -17.25 10.68 -1.90
CA THR A 113 -16.69 9.36 -1.58
C THR A 113 -15.21 9.26 -1.96
N GLU A 114 -14.83 9.78 -3.13
CA GLU A 114 -13.44 9.74 -3.59
C GLU A 114 -12.54 10.67 -2.75
N LYS A 115 -13.07 11.81 -2.33
CA LYS A 115 -12.41 12.69 -1.35
C LYS A 115 -12.15 11.96 -0.03
N THR A 116 -13.13 11.25 0.51
CA THR A 116 -12.95 10.45 1.74
C THR A 116 -11.89 9.36 1.56
N LYS A 117 -11.87 8.65 0.43
CA LYS A 117 -10.84 7.65 0.14
C LYS A 117 -9.44 8.27 0.13
N THR A 118 -9.30 9.43 -0.51
CA THR A 118 -8.03 10.17 -0.56
C THR A 118 -7.57 10.57 0.83
N GLU A 119 -8.47 11.06 1.68
CA GLU A 119 -8.16 11.38 3.08
C GLU A 119 -7.70 10.15 3.88
N LEU A 120 -8.37 9.01 3.71
CA LEU A 120 -7.98 7.75 4.34
C LEU A 120 -6.58 7.30 3.87
N ILE A 121 -6.28 7.39 2.58
CA ILE A 121 -4.94 7.08 2.03
C ILE A 121 -3.88 7.98 2.67
N ASN A 122 -4.14 9.28 2.81
CA ASN A 122 -3.23 10.22 3.45
C ASN A 122 -3.01 9.89 4.93
N LEU A 123 -4.07 9.53 5.66
CA LEU A 123 -3.98 9.10 7.06
C LEU A 123 -3.17 7.79 7.19
N ILE A 124 -3.39 6.82 6.30
CA ILE A 124 -2.60 5.57 6.25
C ILE A 124 -1.12 5.89 6.04
N ALA A 125 -0.81 6.67 5.01
CA ALA A 125 0.57 7.03 4.67
C ALA A 125 1.26 7.80 5.82
N TYR A 126 0.56 8.76 6.44
CA TYR A 126 1.07 9.50 7.59
C TYR A 126 1.45 8.56 8.75
N ASN A 127 0.53 7.67 9.14
CA ASN A 127 0.76 6.78 10.28
C ASN A 127 1.86 5.75 9.99
N ILE A 128 1.95 5.26 8.75
CA ILE A 128 3.07 4.40 8.31
C ILE A 128 4.41 5.14 8.43
N ARG A 129 4.52 6.36 7.90
CA ARG A 129 5.77 7.15 7.97
C ARG A 129 6.17 7.41 9.43
N LYS A 130 5.21 7.75 10.29
CA LYS A 130 5.45 7.94 11.72
C LYS A 130 5.94 6.66 12.39
N ALA A 131 5.28 5.52 12.14
CA ALA A 131 5.71 4.23 12.70
C ALA A 131 7.15 3.89 12.28
N ILE A 132 7.49 4.04 11.00
CA ILE A 132 8.85 3.79 10.49
C ILE A 132 9.88 4.74 11.13
N SER A 133 9.54 6.03 11.28
CA SER A 133 10.46 7.03 11.85
C SER A 133 10.82 6.79 13.32
N ILE A 134 10.00 6.05 14.06
CA ILE A 134 10.25 5.73 15.47
C ILE A 134 11.30 4.62 15.60
N ARG A 135 11.13 3.55 14.81
CA ARG A 135 12.07 2.41 14.77
C ARG A 135 11.95 1.68 13.45
N GLU A 136 13.08 1.35 12.87
CA GLU A 136 13.14 0.45 11.72
C GLU A 136 13.17 -1.00 12.20
N ASP A 137 12.11 -1.77 11.93
CA ASP A 137 12.11 -3.22 12.11
C ASP A 137 11.34 -3.94 10.98
N GLU A 138 11.67 -5.20 10.77
CA GLU A 138 11.18 -6.01 9.65
C GLU A 138 9.65 -6.19 9.68
N ARG A 139 9.05 -6.19 10.87
CA ARG A 139 7.59 -6.38 11.02
C ARG A 139 6.88 -5.13 10.53
N ILE A 140 7.35 -3.95 10.92
CA ILE A 140 6.77 -2.67 10.52
C ILE A 140 6.88 -2.48 9.01
N TYR A 141 8.05 -2.69 8.42
CA TYR A 141 8.22 -2.60 6.97
C TYR A 141 7.33 -3.56 6.19
N THR A 142 7.22 -4.81 6.65
CA THR A 142 6.36 -5.80 5.98
C THR A 142 4.89 -5.41 6.07
N GLN A 143 4.42 -4.97 7.25
CA GLN A 143 3.03 -4.55 7.43
C GLN A 143 2.69 -3.29 6.63
N SER A 144 3.54 -2.28 6.68
CA SER A 144 3.41 -1.07 5.87
C SER A 144 3.36 -1.41 4.39
N GLY A 145 4.27 -2.27 3.93
CA GLY A 145 4.33 -2.62 2.53
C GLY A 145 3.12 -3.41 2.04
N VAL A 146 2.56 -4.30 2.86
CA VAL A 146 1.29 -4.99 2.56
C VAL A 146 0.14 -3.99 2.45
N ILE A 147 0.03 -3.05 3.38
CA ILE A 147 -1.03 -2.03 3.34
C ILE A 147 -0.90 -1.16 2.07
N LEU A 148 0.30 -0.64 1.80
CA LEU A 148 0.54 0.19 0.60
C LEU A 148 0.28 -0.57 -0.70
N TYR A 149 0.69 -1.84 -0.77
CA TYR A 149 0.41 -2.68 -1.93
C TYR A 149 -1.08 -2.84 -2.18
N ASN A 150 -1.87 -3.06 -1.11
CA ASN A 150 -3.31 -3.29 -1.20
C ASN A 150 -4.13 -2.03 -1.53
N ILE A 151 -3.65 -0.84 -1.16
CA ILE A 151 -4.30 0.44 -1.55
C ILE A 151 -3.89 0.92 -2.96
N GLY A 152 -3.08 0.13 -3.69
CA GLY A 152 -2.71 0.40 -5.08
C GLY A 152 -1.30 0.96 -5.28
N ALA A 153 -0.61 1.38 -4.21
CA ALA A 153 0.80 1.79 -4.25
C ALA A 153 1.74 0.57 -4.34
N LYS A 154 1.54 -0.27 -5.36
CA LYS A 154 2.16 -1.60 -5.51
C LYS A 154 3.69 -1.55 -5.49
N LYS A 155 4.29 -0.59 -6.23
CA LYS A 155 5.75 -0.44 -6.30
C LYS A 155 6.34 -0.11 -4.92
N GLU A 156 5.82 0.93 -4.27
CA GLU A 156 6.25 1.36 -2.94
C GLU A 156 6.06 0.26 -1.89
N GLY A 157 4.90 -0.40 -1.90
CA GLY A 157 4.59 -1.49 -0.98
C GLY A 157 5.59 -2.65 -1.09
N LYS A 158 5.90 -3.07 -2.33
CA LYS A 158 6.89 -4.12 -2.60
C LYS A 158 8.29 -3.73 -2.14
N GLU A 159 8.69 -2.48 -2.34
CA GLU A 159 9.98 -1.97 -1.87
C GLU A 159 10.09 -1.95 -0.35
N LEU A 160 9.03 -1.59 0.39
CA LEU A 160 9.03 -1.69 1.85
C LEU A 160 9.17 -3.14 2.31
N ILE A 161 8.49 -4.10 1.68
CA ILE A 161 8.63 -5.52 2.05
C ILE A 161 10.05 -6.01 1.77
N LYS A 162 10.69 -5.57 0.68
CA LYS A 162 12.12 -5.86 0.42
C LYS A 162 13.03 -5.23 1.48
N LYS A 163 12.75 -4.01 1.96
CA LYS A 163 13.51 -3.40 3.07
C LYS A 163 13.44 -4.24 4.34
N ALA A 164 12.31 -4.88 4.64
CA ALA A 164 12.22 -5.81 5.76
C ALA A 164 13.24 -6.96 5.66
N LEU A 165 13.46 -7.49 4.45
CA LEU A 165 14.47 -8.54 4.21
C LEU A 165 15.91 -8.02 4.21
N LYS A 166 16.14 -6.72 3.98
CA LYS A 166 17.46 -6.11 4.19
C LYS A 166 17.84 -6.06 5.67
N ILE A 167 16.85 -5.81 6.54
CA ILE A 167 17.03 -5.81 8.01
C ILE A 167 17.16 -7.24 8.54
N ASN A 168 16.24 -8.12 8.12
CA ASN A 168 16.22 -9.52 8.53
C ASN A 168 16.07 -10.43 7.30
N PRO A 169 17.18 -10.91 6.72
CA PRO A 169 17.18 -11.77 5.53
C PRO A 169 16.44 -13.10 5.72
N HIS A 170 16.17 -13.52 6.96
CA HIS A 170 15.47 -14.75 7.29
C HIS A 170 14.03 -14.51 7.77
N TYR A 171 13.50 -13.28 7.66
CA TYR A 171 12.13 -12.98 8.06
C TYR A 171 11.11 -13.68 7.14
N LYS A 172 10.63 -14.83 7.60
CA LYS A 172 9.75 -15.74 6.85
C LYS A 172 8.52 -15.02 6.30
N TYR A 173 7.89 -14.18 7.12
CA TYR A 173 6.65 -13.50 6.73
C TYR A 173 6.84 -12.57 5.52
N ALA A 174 7.92 -11.78 5.46
CA ALA A 174 8.21 -10.96 4.29
C ALA A 174 8.46 -11.79 3.02
N LYS A 175 9.18 -12.92 3.14
CA LYS A 175 9.39 -13.84 2.00
C LYS A 175 8.08 -14.38 1.47
N GLU A 176 7.21 -14.87 2.36
CA GLU A 176 5.88 -15.39 1.99
C GLU A 176 5.05 -14.35 1.24
N ILE A 177 5.04 -13.10 1.72
CA ILE A 177 4.31 -12.01 1.04
C ILE A 177 4.90 -11.73 -0.35
N LEU A 178 6.22 -11.62 -0.49
CA LEU A 178 6.84 -11.39 -1.81
C LEU A 178 6.60 -12.54 -2.78
N THR A 179 6.62 -13.79 -2.30
CA THR A 179 6.27 -14.96 -3.10
C THR A 179 4.83 -14.89 -3.59
N LYS A 180 3.87 -14.55 -2.71
CA LYS A 180 2.46 -14.37 -3.09
C LYS A 180 2.29 -13.28 -4.15
N ILE A 181 2.95 -12.13 -3.97
CA ILE A 181 2.96 -11.04 -4.95
C ILE A 181 3.52 -11.53 -6.29
N ARG A 182 4.66 -12.23 -6.28
CA ARG A 182 5.29 -12.74 -7.52
C ARG A 182 4.43 -13.75 -8.25
N ILE A 183 3.77 -14.66 -7.53
CA ILE A 183 2.84 -15.63 -8.11
C ILE A 183 1.70 -14.89 -8.82
N HIS A 184 1.12 -13.88 -8.18
CA HIS A 184 0.05 -13.09 -8.78
C HIS A 184 0.51 -12.34 -10.04
N GLU A 185 1.70 -11.71 -10.00
CA GLU A 185 2.30 -11.03 -11.16
C GLU A 185 2.52 -12.00 -12.33
N LEU A 186 3.02 -13.22 -12.06
CA LEU A 186 3.23 -14.25 -13.08
C LEU A 186 1.90 -14.74 -13.68
N GLN A 187 0.85 -14.86 -12.87
CA GLN A 187 -0.49 -15.22 -13.35
C GLN A 187 -1.07 -14.15 -14.27
N GLU A 188 -0.93 -12.87 -13.92
CA GLU A 188 -1.33 -11.76 -14.80
C GLU A 188 -0.55 -11.77 -16.12
N GLU A 189 0.76 -11.97 -16.05
CA GLU A 189 1.63 -12.01 -17.23
C GLU A 189 1.23 -13.15 -18.18
N LEU A 190 1.01 -14.35 -17.64
CA LEU A 190 0.54 -15.51 -18.41
C LEU A 190 -0.84 -15.26 -19.03
N ALA A 191 -1.75 -14.61 -18.31
CA ALA A 191 -3.06 -14.23 -18.83
C ALA A 191 -2.98 -13.18 -19.94
N ARG A 192 -2.01 -12.27 -19.90
CA ARG A 192 -1.75 -11.30 -20.98
C ARG A 192 -1.17 -11.99 -22.22
N ARG A 193 -0.21 -12.89 -22.04
CA ARG A 193 0.39 -13.68 -23.14
C ARG A 193 -0.67 -14.49 -23.90
N LYS A 194 -1.53 -15.22 -23.19
CA LYS A 194 -2.63 -15.98 -23.80
C LYS A 194 -3.61 -15.10 -24.58
N ARG A 195 -3.92 -13.90 -24.06
CA ARG A 195 -4.77 -12.93 -24.77
C ARG A 195 -4.11 -12.41 -26.04
N LEU A 196 -2.81 -12.14 -25.99
CA LEU A 196 -2.04 -11.70 -27.16
C LEU A 196 -2.00 -12.79 -28.24
N GLU A 197 -1.76 -14.06 -27.87
CA GLU A 197 -1.81 -15.19 -28.81
C GLU A 197 -3.19 -15.32 -29.47
N LEU A 198 -4.26 -15.22 -28.68
CA LEU A 198 -5.62 -15.26 -29.21
C LEU A 198 -5.88 -14.12 -30.20
N TYR A 199 -5.43 -12.90 -29.87
CA TYR A 199 -5.55 -11.73 -30.74
C TYR A 199 -4.77 -11.91 -32.05
N LYS A 200 -3.54 -12.40 -32.00
CA LYS A 200 -2.73 -12.72 -33.19
C LYS A 200 -3.45 -13.73 -34.09
N LYS A 201 -4.03 -14.79 -33.51
CA LYS A 201 -4.82 -15.78 -34.25
C LYS A 201 -6.04 -15.16 -34.91
N MET A 202 -6.81 -14.33 -34.19
CA MET A 202 -7.99 -13.66 -34.74
C MET A 202 -7.64 -12.70 -35.89
N LEU A 203 -6.54 -11.96 -35.78
CA LEU A 203 -6.05 -11.11 -36.86
C LEU A 203 -5.67 -11.93 -38.08
N SER A 204 -4.91 -13.02 -37.91
CA SER A 204 -4.56 -13.93 -39.00
C SER A 204 -5.80 -14.50 -39.70
N ASP A 205 -6.82 -14.89 -38.94
CA ASP A 205 -8.11 -15.37 -39.46
C ASP A 205 -8.88 -14.28 -40.23
N TYR A 206 -8.83 -13.04 -39.75
CA TYR A 206 -9.47 -11.90 -40.40
C TYR A 206 -8.79 -11.54 -41.72
N PHE A 207 -7.46 -11.45 -41.73
CA PHE A 207 -6.67 -11.16 -42.94
C PHE A 207 -6.77 -12.29 -43.95
N SER A 208 -6.66 -13.56 -43.52
CA SER A 208 -6.86 -14.69 -44.43
C SER A 208 -8.25 -14.68 -45.06
N LYS A 209 -9.33 -14.33 -44.35
CA LYS A 209 -10.69 -14.24 -44.92
C LYS A 209 -10.91 -12.99 -45.77
N LYS A 210 -10.33 -11.85 -45.40
CA LYS A 210 -10.54 -10.57 -46.09
C LYS A 210 -9.77 -10.48 -47.42
N TYR A 211 -8.63 -11.15 -47.51
CA TYR A 211 -7.76 -11.14 -48.69
C TYR A 211 -7.85 -12.44 -49.51
N TYR A 212 -8.79 -13.35 -49.19
CA TYR A 212 -9.22 -14.47 -50.05
C TYR A 212 -10.42 -14.09 -50.94
N TYR A 213 -10.28 -12.99 -51.68
CA TYR A 213 -11.02 -12.78 -52.92
C TYR A 213 -10.01 -12.25 -53.94
N ASP A 214 -9.80 -13.04 -55.00
CA ASP A 214 -8.85 -12.93 -56.10
C ASP A 214 -7.36 -13.11 -55.76
N THR A 215 -6.93 -14.37 -55.79
CA THR A 215 -5.77 -14.75 -56.61
C THR A 215 -6.07 -16.13 -57.20
N GLU A 216 -6.28 -16.16 -58.52
CA GLU A 216 -6.03 -17.37 -59.29
C GLU A 216 -4.64 -17.89 -58.93
N TYR A 217 -4.59 -19.20 -58.67
CA TYR A 217 -3.38 -19.97 -58.46
C TYR A 217 -2.38 -19.67 -59.57
N ASP A 218 -1.24 -19.08 -59.23
CA ASP A 218 -0.02 -19.29 -59.99
C ASP A 218 1.05 -19.78 -58.99
N ASP A 219 1.36 -21.07 -59.12
CA ASP A 219 2.43 -21.77 -58.42
C ASP A 219 3.76 -21.07 -58.67
N TYR A 220 4.43 -20.57 -57.64
CA TYR A 220 5.89 -20.62 -57.55
C TYR A 220 6.32 -20.69 -56.09
N TYR A 221 6.91 -21.84 -55.74
CA TYR A 221 7.67 -22.08 -54.52
C TYR A 221 9.07 -21.45 -54.61
N ASP A 222 9.67 -21.35 -53.42
CA ASP A 222 11.08 -21.03 -53.07
C ASP A 222 11.34 -19.51 -52.98
N GLU A 223 11.80 -18.96 -51.85
CA GLU A 223 12.95 -19.36 -51.04
C GLU A 223 12.80 -18.98 -49.54
N GLU A 224 13.51 -19.72 -48.70
CA GLU A 224 13.74 -19.43 -47.29
C GLU A 224 14.53 -18.12 -47.17
N ASP A 225 13.90 -17.05 -46.68
CA ASP A 225 14.63 -15.89 -46.14
C ASP A 225 14.24 -15.65 -44.68
N GLU A 226 15.23 -15.91 -43.84
CA GLU A 226 15.32 -15.65 -42.42
C GLU A 226 15.35 -14.12 -42.20
N TYR A 227 14.19 -13.49 -42.00
CA TYR A 227 14.12 -12.08 -41.62
C TYR A 227 14.03 -11.93 -40.09
N GLU A 228 15.20 -11.70 -39.46
CA GLU A 228 15.30 -10.98 -38.20
C GLU A 228 14.79 -9.54 -38.39
N ASP A 229 13.52 -9.28 -38.10
CA ASP A 229 12.97 -7.93 -38.04
C ASP A 229 12.68 -7.55 -36.58
N GLU A 230 13.72 -7.13 -35.85
CA GLU A 230 13.61 -6.48 -34.54
C GLU A 230 13.08 -5.03 -34.63
N GLU A 231 12.84 -4.47 -35.81
CA GLU A 231 12.57 -3.03 -35.98
C GLU A 231 11.09 -2.62 -36.16
N PHE A 232 10.14 -3.57 -36.23
CA PHE A 232 8.72 -3.20 -36.50
C PHE A 232 7.95 -2.68 -35.27
N TYR A 233 8.49 -2.79 -34.05
CA TYR A 233 7.79 -2.38 -32.82
C TYR A 233 8.14 -0.97 -32.30
N GLU A 234 8.97 -0.19 -32.97
CA GLU A 234 9.29 1.18 -32.52
C GLU A 234 8.34 2.28 -33.03
N ASN A 235 7.50 2.03 -34.04
CA ASN A 235 6.66 3.07 -34.65
C ASN A 235 5.20 3.16 -34.18
N TYR A 236 4.89 2.69 -32.96
CA TYR A 236 3.61 3.01 -32.27
C TYR A 236 3.84 3.71 -30.93
N ILE A 237 4.85 4.59 -30.92
CA ILE A 237 5.04 5.62 -29.89
C ILE A 237 4.86 6.98 -30.60
N PHE A 238 4.16 7.89 -29.91
CA PHE A 238 3.67 9.23 -30.29
C PHE A 238 2.33 9.21 -31.06
N ASP A 239 1.25 9.81 -30.55
CA ASP A 239 1.20 11.23 -30.18
C ASP A 239 1.20 11.58 -28.69
N GLU A 240 2.10 12.51 -28.39
CA GLU A 240 2.00 13.53 -27.37
C GLU A 240 0.71 14.35 -27.53
N ASP A 241 0.03 14.62 -26.43
CA ASP A 241 -0.54 15.94 -26.21
C ASP A 241 0.13 16.49 -24.94
N GLU A 242 1.24 17.21 -25.15
CA GLU A 242 1.64 18.28 -24.25
C GLU A 242 0.70 19.46 -24.47
N GLU A 243 -0.05 19.85 -23.44
CA GLU A 243 -0.36 21.25 -23.20
C GLU A 243 0.10 21.57 -21.77
N ASN A 244 1.40 21.83 -21.66
CA ASN A 244 1.92 22.77 -20.66
C ASN A 244 1.82 24.16 -21.29
N GLU A 245 0.85 24.96 -20.86
CA GLU A 245 1.02 26.41 -20.85
C GLU A 245 1.70 26.78 -19.53
N GLU A 246 3.02 26.95 -19.56
CA GLU A 246 3.68 27.92 -18.71
C GLU A 246 3.55 29.28 -19.39
N GLU A 247 2.93 30.25 -18.71
CA GLU A 247 3.27 31.65 -18.89
C GLU A 247 3.76 32.22 -17.55
N ASP A 248 4.92 32.85 -17.64
CA ASP A 248 5.87 33.21 -16.60
C ASP A 248 5.44 34.34 -15.63
N PHE A 249 5.99 34.21 -14.42
CA PHE A 249 6.50 35.25 -13.51
C PHE A 249 6.18 36.73 -13.76
N TRP A 250 5.60 37.38 -12.75
CA TRP A 250 6.29 38.35 -11.85
C TRP A 250 5.64 38.35 -10.46
#